data_AF-M1A2T1-F1
#
_entry.id   AF-M1A2T1-F1
#
_cell.length_a   1.000
_cell.length_b   1.000
_cell.length_c   1.000
_cell.angle_alpha   90.00
_cell.angle_beta   90.00
_cell.angle_gamma   90.00
#
_symmetry.space_group_name_H-M   'P 1'
#
loop_
_entity.id
_entity.type
_entity.pdbx_description
1 polymer ?
#
loop_
_entity_poly.entity_id
_entity_poly.type
_entity_poly.pdbx_seq_one_letter_code
_entity_poly.pdbx_strand_id
1 'polypeptide(L)'
;MIQVVFKYAKGRRIMFSSFQPDVAQLIRKEQTAYRVFFLTNGGSEIYPDIRRNSLDEAIKLCLEGGLQGIVSEVKAILRNPRMIAKIKESNLSLMTYGQLNNEKEVVYLQYMMGVDGVIVDFVEEITSAVAQFSKQVHHDGKEHLLLLEKRLLSEQRITPCSEDEISYFRRLVPELIHS
;
A
#
# COMPACT_ATOMS: atom_id res chain seq x y z
N MET A 1 14.12 -22.55 1.60
CA MET A 1 14.20 -21.06 1.53
C MET A 1 14.55 -20.43 2.89
N ILE A 2 13.75 -20.62 3.94
CA ILE A 2 13.95 -19.97 5.26
C ILE A 2 15.34 -20.25 5.87
N GLN A 3 15.80 -21.50 5.84
CA GLN A 3 17.14 -21.87 6.36
C GLN A 3 18.29 -21.11 5.68
N VAL A 4 18.18 -20.85 4.37
CA VAL A 4 19.18 -20.07 3.62
C VAL A 4 19.18 -18.63 4.12
N VAL A 5 18.00 -18.05 4.34
CA VAL A 5 17.90 -16.70 4.91
C VAL A 5 18.57 -16.64 6.28
N PHE A 6 18.29 -17.57 7.19
CA PHE A 6 18.94 -17.58 8.50
C PHE A 6 20.45 -17.73 8.43
N LYS A 7 20.95 -18.57 7.53
CA LYS A 7 22.39 -18.78 7.35
C LYS A 7 23.10 -17.53 6.82
N TYR A 8 22.46 -16.74 5.97
CA TYR A 8 23.11 -15.66 5.23
C TYR A 8 22.60 -14.25 5.55
N ALA A 9 21.62 -14.07 6.43
CA ALA A 9 21.03 -12.77 6.74
C ALA A 9 22.04 -11.74 7.23
N LYS A 10 23.04 -12.16 8.03
CA LYS A 10 24.13 -11.30 8.53
C LYS A 10 23.63 -9.98 9.15
N GLY A 11 22.58 -10.06 9.97
CA GLY A 11 22.01 -8.90 10.68
C GLY A 11 21.15 -7.95 9.82
N ARG A 12 20.92 -8.25 8.54
CA ARG A 12 20.02 -7.45 7.69
C ARG A 12 18.58 -7.53 8.18
N ARG A 13 17.87 -6.41 8.05
CA ARG A 13 16.41 -6.37 8.24
C ARG A 13 15.75 -7.10 7.06
N ILE A 14 15.05 -8.18 7.35
CA ILE A 14 14.39 -9.02 6.35
C ILE A 14 12.91 -9.15 6.71
N MET A 15 12.08 -9.18 5.67
CA MET A 15 10.65 -9.41 5.74
C MET A 15 10.29 -10.45 4.68
N PHE A 16 9.36 -11.35 5.01
CA PHE A 16 8.76 -12.25 4.04
C PHE A 16 7.39 -11.75 3.62
N SER A 17 7.02 -12.00 2.37
CA SER A 17 5.67 -11.74 1.88
C SER A 17 5.24 -12.79 0.85
N SER A 18 3.94 -13.03 0.74
CA SER A 18 3.37 -13.96 -0.24
C SER A 18 1.94 -13.60 -0.62
N PHE A 19 1.57 -13.82 -1.89
CA PHE A 19 0.17 -13.76 -2.37
C PHE A 19 -0.65 -14.99 -2.01
N GLN A 20 0.01 -16.07 -1.58
CA GLN A 20 -0.63 -17.33 -1.22
C GLN A 20 -0.90 -17.35 0.29
N PRO A 21 -2.18 -17.36 0.71
CA PRO A 21 -2.60 -17.47 2.11
C PRO A 21 -1.83 -18.49 2.93
N ASP A 22 -1.81 -19.74 2.45
CA ASP A 22 -1.26 -20.88 3.19
C ASP A 22 0.26 -20.77 3.33
N VAL A 23 0.94 -20.23 2.31
CA VAL A 23 2.39 -19.99 2.36
C VAL A 23 2.72 -18.91 3.38
N ALA A 24 1.97 -17.81 3.41
CA ALA A 24 2.19 -16.73 4.36
C ALA A 24 2.03 -17.23 5.82
N GLN A 25 0.98 -18.01 6.08
CA GLN A 25 0.76 -18.63 7.39
C GLN A 25 1.83 -19.68 7.74
N LEU A 26 2.24 -20.51 6.77
CA LEU A 26 3.28 -21.51 6.99
C LEU A 26 4.61 -20.86 7.34
N ILE A 27 5.02 -19.81 6.60
CA ILE A 27 6.25 -19.07 6.92
C ILE A 27 6.18 -18.50 8.34
N ARG A 28 5.02 -18.00 8.79
CA ARG A 28 4.86 -17.47 10.15
C ARG A 28 4.93 -18.57 11.22
N LYS A 29 4.46 -19.79 10.93
CA LYS A 29 4.57 -20.95 11.84
C LYS A 29 6.00 -21.48 11.92
N GLU A 30 6.70 -21.53 10.80
CA GLU A 30 8.08 -22.03 10.70
C GLU A 30 9.11 -21.07 11.32
N GLN A 31 8.79 -19.79 11.42
CA GLN A 31 9.69 -18.82 12.04
C GLN A 31 8.99 -17.59 12.63
N THR A 32 9.58 -17.05 13.69
CA THR A 32 9.10 -15.82 14.36
C THR A 32 10.10 -14.67 14.34
N ALA A 33 11.32 -14.90 13.85
CA ALA A 33 12.43 -13.95 13.87
C ALA A 33 12.26 -12.77 12.88
N TYR A 34 11.58 -13.01 11.75
CA TYR A 34 11.31 -12.03 10.71
C TYR A 34 9.81 -11.79 10.55
N ARG A 35 9.46 -10.56 10.22
CA ARG A 35 8.07 -10.18 9.96
C ARG A 35 7.57 -10.85 8.69
N VAL A 36 6.32 -11.27 8.70
CA VAL A 36 5.63 -11.89 7.56
C VAL A 36 4.43 -11.03 7.21
N PHE A 37 4.29 -10.72 5.93
CA PHE A 37 3.21 -9.90 5.40
C PHE A 37 2.42 -10.68 4.35
N PHE A 38 1.13 -10.38 4.24
CA PHE A 38 0.30 -10.95 3.19
C PHE A 38 0.16 -9.96 2.01
N LEU A 39 0.44 -10.44 0.79
CA LEU A 39 0.24 -9.67 -0.44
C LEU A 39 -1.19 -9.89 -0.94
N THR A 40 -1.90 -8.80 -1.26
CA THR A 40 -3.29 -8.87 -1.73
C THR A 40 -3.56 -7.86 -2.83
N ASN A 41 -4.43 -8.22 -3.77
CA ASN A 41 -4.98 -7.29 -4.75
C ASN A 41 -6.19 -6.54 -4.19
N GLY A 42 -6.63 -6.86 -2.96
CA GLY A 42 -7.69 -6.15 -2.25
C GLY A 42 -9.02 -6.09 -3.00
N GLY A 43 -9.30 -7.07 -3.86
CA GLY A 43 -10.49 -7.12 -4.71
C GLY A 43 -10.35 -6.44 -6.08
N SER A 44 -9.17 -5.90 -6.42
CA SER A 44 -8.87 -5.45 -7.78
C SER A 44 -8.81 -6.59 -8.79
N GLU A 45 -8.54 -7.81 -8.33
CA GLU A 45 -8.67 -9.05 -9.09
C GLU A 45 -9.39 -10.09 -8.23
N ILE A 46 -10.18 -10.95 -8.87
CA ILE A 46 -10.93 -12.02 -8.22
C ILE A 46 -10.25 -13.36 -8.47
N TYR A 47 -9.97 -14.08 -7.40
CA TYR A 47 -9.36 -15.39 -7.39
C TYR A 47 -10.33 -16.47 -6.89
N PRO A 48 -10.13 -17.75 -7.24
CA PRO A 48 -10.90 -18.85 -6.66
C PRO A 48 -10.79 -18.95 -5.14
N ASP A 49 -9.64 -18.59 -4.57
CA ASP A 49 -9.45 -18.51 -3.12
C ASP A 49 -10.01 -17.19 -2.59
N ILE A 50 -11.15 -17.28 -1.90
CA ILE A 50 -11.88 -16.14 -1.35
C ILE A 50 -11.05 -15.27 -0.40
N ARG A 51 -10.05 -15.86 0.27
CA ARG A 51 -9.18 -15.17 1.24
C ARG A 51 -8.33 -14.06 0.59
N ARG A 52 -8.25 -14.05 -0.75
CA ARG A 52 -7.45 -13.10 -1.55
C ARG A 52 -8.27 -11.94 -2.11
N ASN A 53 -9.59 -11.96 -1.96
CA ASN A 53 -10.50 -11.15 -2.77
C ASN A 53 -10.95 -9.84 -2.12
N SER A 54 -10.50 -9.53 -0.90
CA SER A 54 -10.80 -8.25 -0.27
C SER A 54 -9.75 -7.86 0.77
N LEU A 55 -9.75 -6.59 1.16
CA LEU A 55 -8.94 -6.09 2.27
C LEU A 55 -9.43 -6.63 3.62
N ASP A 56 -10.73 -6.89 3.77
CA ASP A 56 -11.30 -7.51 4.98
C ASP A 56 -10.79 -8.94 5.17
N GLU A 57 -10.78 -9.74 4.11
CA GLU A 57 -10.25 -11.10 4.15
C GLU A 57 -8.74 -11.10 4.40
N ALA A 58 -8.01 -10.12 3.85
CA ALA A 58 -6.59 -9.94 4.14
C ALA A 58 -6.32 -9.61 5.62
N ILE A 59 -7.14 -8.74 6.24
CA ILE A 59 -7.05 -8.44 7.68
C ILE A 59 -7.31 -9.71 8.48
N LYS A 60 -8.41 -10.41 8.20
CA LYS A 60 -8.78 -11.66 8.88
C LYS A 60 -7.66 -12.68 8.81
N LEU A 61 -7.12 -12.92 7.62
CA LEU A 61 -6.02 -13.85 7.40
C LEU A 61 -4.77 -13.46 8.22
N CYS A 62 -4.44 -12.17 8.25
CA CYS A 62 -3.30 -11.67 9.01
C CYS A 62 -3.47 -11.89 10.51
N LEU A 63 -4.65 -11.61 11.05
CA LEU A 63 -4.95 -11.79 12.47
C LEU A 63 -4.95 -13.27 12.86
N GLU A 64 -5.64 -14.12 12.10
CA GLU A 64 -5.71 -15.57 12.36
C GLU A 64 -4.34 -16.25 12.20
N GLY A 65 -3.53 -15.78 11.24
CA GLY A 65 -2.20 -16.32 10.98
C GLY A 65 -1.09 -15.70 11.83
N GLY A 66 -1.38 -14.70 12.66
CA GLY A 66 -0.38 -13.96 13.43
C GLY A 66 0.67 -13.24 12.56
N LEU A 67 0.27 -12.78 11.38
CA LEU A 67 1.10 -11.99 10.47
C LEU A 67 1.20 -10.53 10.93
N GLN A 68 2.24 -9.84 10.47
CA GLN A 68 2.61 -8.51 10.96
C GLN A 68 2.09 -7.36 10.09
N GLY A 69 1.53 -7.65 8.91
CA GLY A 69 1.00 -6.62 8.03
C GLY A 69 0.54 -7.11 6.67
N ILE A 70 0.06 -6.16 5.89
CA ILE A 70 -0.52 -6.34 4.56
C ILE A 70 0.30 -5.52 3.56
N VAL A 71 0.53 -6.08 2.39
CA VAL A 71 1.03 -5.37 1.21
C VAL A 71 -0.08 -5.39 0.16
N SER A 72 -0.78 -4.27 -0.02
CA SER A 72 -1.95 -4.19 -0.90
C SER A 72 -1.60 -3.59 -2.26
N GLU A 73 -2.30 -4.00 -3.31
CA GLU A 73 -2.34 -3.21 -4.54
C GLU A 73 -2.95 -1.83 -4.23
N VAL A 74 -2.33 -0.77 -4.72
CA VAL A 74 -2.62 0.62 -4.36
C VAL A 74 -4.03 1.03 -4.76
N LYS A 75 -4.59 0.53 -5.88
CA LYS A 75 -5.96 0.84 -6.28
C LYS A 75 -6.97 0.33 -5.26
N ALA A 76 -6.72 -0.78 -4.58
CA ALA A 76 -7.65 -1.27 -3.55
C ALA A 76 -7.74 -0.30 -2.36
N ILE A 77 -6.60 0.27 -1.95
CA ILE A 77 -6.52 1.26 -0.88
C ILE A 77 -7.16 2.57 -1.30
N LEU A 78 -6.88 3.03 -2.51
CA LEU A 78 -7.48 4.24 -3.05
C LEU A 78 -8.99 4.07 -3.29
N ARG A 79 -9.45 2.88 -3.64
CA ARG A 79 -10.88 2.62 -3.81
C ARG A 79 -11.66 2.69 -2.50
N ASN A 80 -11.03 2.27 -1.41
CA ASN A 80 -11.63 2.31 -0.09
C ASN A 80 -10.64 2.83 0.97
N PRO A 81 -10.42 4.17 1.00
CA PRO A 81 -9.55 4.85 1.96
C PRO A 81 -9.77 4.46 3.43
N ARG A 82 -11.03 4.19 3.80
CA ARG A 82 -11.43 3.83 5.16
C ARG A 82 -10.79 2.53 5.65
N MET A 83 -10.37 1.67 4.73
CA MET A 83 -9.66 0.43 5.07
C MET A 83 -8.29 0.69 5.66
N ILE A 84 -7.65 1.83 5.37
CA ILE A 84 -6.36 2.17 5.98
C ILE A 84 -6.53 2.27 7.49
N ALA A 85 -7.49 3.07 7.97
CA ALA A 85 -7.79 3.20 9.39
C ALA A 85 -8.08 1.84 10.03
N LYS A 86 -8.94 1.02 9.41
CA LYS A 86 -9.29 -0.32 9.90
C LYS A 86 -8.08 -1.25 10.02
N ILE A 87 -7.16 -1.22 9.04
CA ILE A 87 -5.93 -2.02 9.07
C ILE A 87 -5.02 -1.56 10.21
N LYS A 88 -4.88 -0.25 10.40
CA LYS A 88 -4.05 0.33 11.47
C LYS A 88 -4.64 0.06 12.86
N GLU A 89 -5.95 0.19 13.04
CA GLU A 89 -6.68 -0.17 14.27
C GLU A 89 -6.53 -1.65 14.62
N SER A 90 -6.34 -2.50 13.61
CA SER A 90 -6.05 -3.93 13.78
C SER A 90 -4.58 -4.21 14.16
N ASN A 91 -3.77 -3.18 14.44
CA ASN A 91 -2.32 -3.25 14.72
C ASN A 91 -1.51 -3.91 13.59
N LEU A 92 -1.99 -3.82 12.35
CA LEU A 92 -1.29 -4.32 11.17
C LEU A 92 -0.55 -3.18 10.48
N SER A 93 0.68 -3.46 10.02
CA SER A 93 1.38 -2.53 9.12
C SER A 93 0.81 -2.63 7.71
N LEU A 94 0.71 -1.50 7.01
CA LEU A 94 0.20 -1.43 5.65
C LEU A 94 1.27 -0.87 4.73
N MET A 95 1.64 -1.64 3.72
CA MET A 95 2.41 -1.16 2.58
C MET A 95 1.58 -1.32 1.30
N THR A 96 1.97 -0.63 0.23
CA THR A 96 1.32 -0.79 -1.07
C THR A 96 2.31 -1.10 -2.19
N TYR A 97 1.79 -1.66 -3.28
CA TYR A 97 2.47 -1.77 -4.57
C TYR A 97 1.51 -1.41 -5.69
N GLY A 98 2.03 -1.26 -6.91
CA GLY A 98 1.22 -1.04 -8.11
C GLY A 98 1.70 0.17 -8.89
N GLN A 99 1.23 0.31 -10.13
CA GLN A 99 1.75 1.32 -11.07
C GLN A 99 1.62 2.75 -10.54
N LEU A 100 0.56 3.04 -9.79
CA LEU A 100 0.29 4.37 -9.25
C LEU A 100 1.25 4.76 -8.10
N ASN A 101 2.03 3.83 -7.56
CA ASN A 101 3.09 4.16 -6.62
C ASN A 101 4.29 4.86 -7.29
N ASN A 102 4.34 4.92 -8.62
CA ASN A 102 5.33 5.69 -9.36
C ASN A 102 4.92 7.17 -9.52
N GLU A 103 3.73 7.55 -9.08
CA GLU A 103 3.25 8.94 -9.09
C GLU A 103 3.49 9.60 -7.71
N LYS A 104 4.39 10.60 -7.64
CA LYS A 104 4.75 11.29 -6.38
C LYS A 104 3.53 11.85 -5.65
N GLU A 105 2.55 12.34 -6.40
CA GLU A 105 1.25 12.81 -5.95
C GLU A 105 0.47 11.73 -5.18
N VAL A 106 0.42 10.52 -5.72
CA VAL A 106 -0.29 9.39 -5.11
C VAL A 106 0.48 8.87 -3.88
N VAL A 107 1.82 8.87 -3.94
CA VAL A 107 2.65 8.48 -2.79
C VAL A 107 2.49 9.49 -1.64
N TYR A 108 2.41 10.79 -1.93
CA TYR A 108 2.13 11.82 -0.93
C TYR A 108 0.79 11.59 -0.24
N LEU A 109 -0.27 11.30 -1.02
CA LEU A 109 -1.59 11.00 -0.47
C LEU A 109 -1.55 9.79 0.46
N GLN A 110 -0.91 8.69 0.03
CA GLN A 110 -0.76 7.49 0.85
C GLN A 110 0.00 7.77 2.17
N TYR A 111 1.06 8.57 2.10
CA TYR A 111 1.80 9.02 3.28
C TYR A 111 0.90 9.79 4.26
N MET A 112 0.12 10.75 3.76
CA MET A 112 -0.82 11.54 4.58
C MET A 112 -1.91 10.67 5.22
N MET A 113 -2.33 9.60 4.54
CA MET A 113 -3.36 8.67 5.03
C MET A 113 -2.81 7.62 6.00
N GLY A 114 -1.50 7.57 6.24
CA GLY A 114 -0.88 6.66 7.22
C GLY A 114 -0.46 5.30 6.67
N VAL A 115 -0.24 5.18 5.36
CA VAL A 115 0.44 4.01 4.76
C VAL A 115 1.91 4.00 5.21
N ASP A 116 2.41 2.85 5.65
CA ASP A 116 3.74 2.70 6.25
C ASP A 116 4.88 2.61 5.23
N GLY A 117 4.57 2.25 3.97
CA GLY A 117 5.56 2.16 2.92
C GLY A 117 4.97 1.89 1.54
N VAL A 118 5.73 2.25 0.51
CA VAL A 118 5.36 2.05 -0.89
C VAL A 118 6.46 1.24 -1.59
N ILE A 119 6.05 0.27 -2.40
CA ILE A 119 6.92 -0.44 -3.35
C ILE A 119 6.79 0.29 -4.69
N VAL A 120 7.93 0.70 -5.24
CA VAL A 120 8.04 1.58 -6.42
C VAL A 120 9.04 1.01 -7.41
N ASP A 121 8.87 1.36 -8.68
CA ASP A 121 9.86 1.08 -9.72
C ASP A 121 10.86 2.25 -9.83
N PHE A 122 10.38 3.49 -9.72
CA PHE A 122 11.20 4.72 -9.83
C PHE A 122 11.75 5.17 -8.48
N VAL A 123 12.69 4.39 -7.92
CA VAL A 123 13.23 4.59 -6.57
C VAL A 123 13.82 5.99 -6.35
N GLU A 124 14.63 6.49 -7.28
CA GLU A 124 15.33 7.78 -7.12
C GLU A 124 14.34 8.96 -7.08
N GLU A 125 13.38 8.98 -8.00
CA GLU A 125 12.37 10.03 -8.10
C GLU A 125 11.47 10.06 -6.86
N ILE A 126 10.92 8.91 -6.46
CA ILE A 126 10.04 8.84 -5.30
C ILE A 126 10.80 9.11 -4.00
N THR A 127 12.04 8.66 -3.86
CA THR A 127 12.85 8.98 -2.67
C THR A 127 13.07 10.49 -2.54
N SER A 128 13.33 11.16 -3.67
CA SER A 128 13.50 12.61 -3.72
C SER A 128 12.21 13.36 -3.36
N ALA A 129 11.05 12.87 -3.81
CA ALA A 129 9.75 13.41 -3.44
C ALA A 129 9.44 13.22 -1.95
N VAL A 130 9.62 12.00 -1.43
CA VAL A 130 9.37 11.68 -0.02
C VAL A 130 10.24 12.51 0.93
N ALA A 131 11.49 12.80 0.55
CA ALA A 131 12.38 13.68 1.32
C ALA A 131 11.86 15.12 1.44
N GLN A 132 10.97 15.57 0.54
CA GLN A 132 10.35 16.90 0.58
C GLN A 132 9.07 16.92 1.41
N PHE A 133 8.38 15.78 1.55
CA PHE A 133 7.11 15.69 2.28
C PHE A 133 7.26 16.13 3.73
N SER A 134 8.32 15.67 4.41
CA SER A 134 8.62 16.01 5.80
C SER A 134 8.79 17.51 6.06
N LYS A 135 9.11 18.30 5.02
CA LYS A 135 9.21 19.76 5.11
C LYS A 135 7.84 20.45 4.95
N GLN A 136 6.88 19.79 4.31
CA GLN A 136 5.59 20.35 3.90
C GLN A 136 4.44 20.07 4.86
N VAL A 137 4.54 19.04 5.73
CA VAL A 137 3.48 18.70 6.72
C VAL A 137 3.17 19.85 7.71
N HIS A 138 4.02 20.89 7.76
CA HIS A 138 3.78 22.10 8.55
C HIS A 138 2.84 23.15 7.89
N HIS A 139 2.32 22.93 6.68
CA HIS A 139 1.32 23.79 6.05
C HIS A 139 0.18 22.96 5.43
N ASP A 140 -0.95 22.95 6.15
CA ASP A 140 -2.34 22.64 5.77
C ASP A 140 -2.63 21.52 4.74
N GLY A 141 -3.02 20.33 5.25
CA GLY A 141 -3.29 19.14 4.45
C GLY A 141 -4.49 19.21 3.50
N LYS A 142 -5.38 20.20 3.64
CA LYS A 142 -6.55 20.39 2.75
C LYS A 142 -6.19 21.11 1.44
N GLU A 143 -5.31 22.11 1.48
CA GLU A 143 -4.91 22.83 0.26
C GLU A 143 -4.12 21.93 -0.70
N HIS A 144 -3.31 21.02 -0.15
CA HIS A 144 -2.48 20.14 -0.97
C HIS A 144 -3.29 19.08 -1.73
N LEU A 145 -4.40 18.61 -1.15
CA LEU A 145 -5.33 17.67 -1.80
C LEU A 145 -6.11 18.34 -2.95
N LEU A 146 -6.47 19.63 -2.81
CA LEU A 146 -7.05 20.44 -3.89
C LEU A 146 -6.03 20.76 -5.00
N LEU A 147 -4.76 21.00 -4.64
CA LEU A 147 -3.67 21.19 -5.61
C LEU A 147 -3.35 19.91 -6.37
N LEU A 148 -3.46 18.75 -5.70
CA LEU A 148 -3.36 17.43 -6.29
C LEU A 148 -4.41 17.21 -7.38
N GLU A 149 -5.67 17.52 -7.04
CA GLU A 149 -6.79 17.48 -7.97
C GLU A 149 -6.51 18.33 -9.21
N LYS A 150 -6.10 19.59 -9.00
CA LYS A 150 -5.78 20.53 -10.08
C LYS A 150 -4.62 20.05 -10.96
N ARG A 151 -3.57 19.46 -10.39
CA ARG A 151 -2.41 18.95 -11.14
C ARG A 151 -2.72 17.69 -11.95
N LEU A 152 -3.45 16.75 -11.37
CA LEU A 152 -3.94 15.54 -12.06
C LEU A 152 -4.97 15.88 -13.16
N LEU A 153 -5.67 17.01 -13.03
CA LEU A 153 -6.52 17.56 -14.08
C LEU A 153 -5.73 18.26 -15.19
N SER A 154 -4.60 18.92 -14.87
CA SER A 154 -3.84 19.74 -15.81
C SER A 154 -2.72 19.02 -16.57
N GLU A 155 -2.11 17.97 -16.02
CA GLU A 155 -1.01 17.26 -16.68
C GLU A 155 -1.51 16.00 -17.40
N GLN A 156 -1.60 16.07 -18.73
CA GLN A 156 -1.82 14.93 -19.64
C GLN A 156 -0.58 14.00 -19.74
N ARG A 157 0.21 13.86 -18.66
CA ARG A 157 1.38 12.97 -18.62
C ARG A 157 1.13 11.82 -17.67
N ILE A 158 0.12 11.03 -17.98
CA ILE A 158 -0.04 9.70 -17.41
C ILE A 158 0.16 8.74 -18.59
N THR A 159 1.28 8.03 -18.63
CA THR A 159 1.48 6.91 -19.57
C THR A 159 0.52 5.79 -19.16
N PRO A 160 -0.01 4.98 -20.10
CA PRO A 160 -1.44 4.65 -20.21
C PRO A 160 -1.98 3.91 -18.97
N CYS A 161 -2.31 4.69 -17.95
CA CYS A 161 -3.37 4.38 -17.02
C CYS A 161 -4.66 4.45 -17.85
N SER A 162 -5.53 3.44 -17.75
CA SER A 162 -6.81 3.49 -18.46
C SER A 162 -7.52 4.80 -18.09
N GLU A 163 -8.19 5.47 -19.05
CA GLU A 163 -8.90 6.74 -18.79
C GLU A 163 -9.86 6.62 -17.59
N ASP A 164 -10.35 5.40 -17.35
CA ASP A 164 -11.17 5.00 -16.21
C ASP A 164 -10.48 5.19 -14.86
N GLU A 165 -9.19 4.91 -14.76
CA GLU A 165 -8.42 5.05 -13.52
C GLU A 165 -8.18 6.51 -13.18
N ILE A 166 -7.82 7.34 -14.17
CA ILE A 166 -7.65 8.79 -13.99
C ILE A 166 -8.99 9.45 -13.64
N SER A 167 -10.07 9.04 -14.30
CA SER A 167 -11.45 9.43 -14.00
C SER A 167 -11.86 9.02 -12.58
N TYR A 168 -11.46 7.82 -12.15
CA TYR A 168 -11.72 7.32 -10.80
C TYR A 168 -11.01 8.15 -9.73
N PHE A 169 -9.71 8.45 -9.93
CA PHE A 169 -8.96 9.33 -9.02
C PHE A 169 -9.57 10.72 -8.92
N ARG A 170 -9.98 11.31 -10.05
CA ARG A 170 -10.65 12.61 -10.08
C ARG A 170 -11.96 12.64 -9.29
N ARG A 171 -12.67 11.50 -9.21
CA ARG A 171 -13.90 11.38 -8.38
C ARG A 171 -13.61 11.16 -6.89
N LEU A 172 -12.49 10.51 -6.57
CA LEU A 172 -12.13 10.14 -5.20
C LEU A 172 -11.59 11.32 -4.38
N VAL A 173 -10.85 12.23 -5.03
CA VAL A 173 -10.20 13.36 -4.35
C VAL A 173 -11.21 14.28 -3.63
N PRO A 174 -12.36 14.68 -4.23
CA PRO A 174 -13.40 15.43 -3.53
C PRO A 174 -13.99 14.73 -2.30
N GLU A 175 -14.21 13.42 -2.34
CA GLU A 175 -14.77 12.65 -1.21
C GLU A 175 -13.82 12.58 -0.01
N LEU A 176 -12.52 12.62 -0.26
CA LEU A 176 -11.46 12.66 0.75
C LEU A 176 -11.29 14.04 1.40
N ILE A 177 -11.65 15.13 0.71
CA ILE A 177 -11.57 16.52 1.22
C ILE A 177 -12.71 16.84 2.20
N HIS A 178 -13.87 16.18 2.02
CA HIS A 178 -15.12 16.49 2.72
C HIS A 178 -15.49 15.51 3.85
N SER A 179 -14.66 14.50 4.14
CA SER A 179 -14.81 13.56 5.26
C SER A 179 -14.07 13.97 6.52
#